data_AF-A0A328AEQ6-F1
#
_entry.id   AF-A0A328AEQ6-F1
#
_cell.length_a   1.000
_cell.length_b   1.000
_cell.length_c   1.000
_cell.angle_alpha   90.00
_cell.angle_beta   90.00
_cell.angle_gamma   90.00
#
_symmetry.space_group_name_H-M   'P 1'
#
loop_
_entity.id
_entity.type
_entity.pdbx_description
1 polymer ?
#
loop_
_entity_poly.entity_id
_entity_poly.type
_entity_poly.pdbx_seq_one_letter_code
_entity_poly.pdbx_strand_id
1 'polypeptide(L)' 'MDVSADAVLHKHQIKADEYRARAREAFAAAEAATLDRVREQRQAAAASWAELADAEDARLVTRRARLAEGAK' A
#
# COMPACT_ATOMS: atom_id res chain seq x y z
N MET A 1 6.60 -2.24 26.73
CA MET A 1 6.29 -2.23 25.29
C MET A 1 5.13 -1.29 25.09
N ASP A 2 5.31 -0.23 24.30
CA ASP A 2 4.27 0.76 24.03
C ASP A 2 3.27 0.17 23.02
N VAL A 3 2.17 -0.38 23.54
CA VAL A 3 1.10 -1.03 22.77
C VAL A 3 0.53 -0.09 21.68
N SER A 4 0.64 1.22 21.87
CA SER A 4 0.23 2.23 20.89
C SER A 4 1.11 2.23 19.63
N ALA A 5 2.43 2.09 19.79
CA ALA A 5 3.36 2.10 18.68
C ALA A 5 3.20 0.86 17.78
N ASP A 6 3.01 -0.31 18.38
CA ASP A 6 2.79 -1.56 17.66
C ASP A 6 1.48 -1.56 16.88
N ALA A 7 0.39 -1.03 17.48
CA ALA A 7 -0.89 -0.89 16.80
C ALA A 7 -0.80 0.01 15.56
N VAL A 8 -0.03 1.09 15.63
CA VAL A 8 0.19 2.00 14.49
C VAL A 8 1.01 1.33 13.40
N LEU A 9 2.09 0.62 13.75
CA LEU A 9 2.90 -0.13 12.78
C LEU A 9 2.07 -1.21 12.08
N HIS A 10 1.29 -1.98 12.85
CA HIS A 10 0.41 -3.01 12.32
C HIS A 10 -0.63 -2.43 11.36
N LYS A 11 -1.21 -1.27 11.69
CA LYS A 11 -2.15 -0.56 10.81
C LYS A 11 -1.54 -0.17 9.46
N HIS A 12 -0.32 0.37 9.45
CA HIS A 12 0.36 0.73 8.20
C HIS A 12 0.65 -0.51 7.34
N GLN A 13 1.05 -1.61 7.98
CA GLN A 13 1.27 -2.87 7.30
C GLN A 13 -0.01 -3.43 6.65
N ILE A 14 -1.12 -3.48 7.40
CA ILE A 14 -2.43 -3.92 6.88
C ILE A 14 -2.82 -3.08 5.66
N LYS A 15 -2.70 -1.74 5.76
CA LYS A 15 -3.06 -0.85 4.65
C LYS A 15 -2.21 -1.08 3.40
N ALA A 16 -0.90 -1.26 3.57
CA ALA A 16 -0.02 -1.57 2.44
C ALA A 16 -0.47 -2.86 1.75
N ASP A 17 -0.79 -3.91 2.52
CA ASP A 17 -1.27 -5.18 1.98
C ASP A 17 -2.63 -5.06 1.26
N GLU A 18 -3.57 -4.29 1.83
CA GLU A 18 -4.86 -3.98 1.20
C GLU A 18 -4.68 -3.25 -0.14
N TYR A 19 -3.80 -2.24 -0.19
CA TYR A 19 -3.52 -1.51 -1.42
C TYR A 19 -2.84 -2.38 -2.47
N ARG A 20 -1.90 -3.25 -2.09
CA ARG A 20 -1.31 -4.25 -3.01
C ARG A 20 -2.36 -5.23 -3.55
N ALA A 21 -3.31 -5.67 -2.71
CA ALA A 21 -4.40 -6.52 -3.17
C ALA A 21 -5.26 -5.80 -4.22
N ARG A 22 -5.67 -4.56 -3.96
CA ARG A 22 -6.44 -3.73 -4.92
C ARG A 22 -5.68 -3.44 -6.20
N ALA A 23 -4.38 -3.21 -6.13
CA ALA A 23 -3.53 -3.03 -7.31
C ALA A 23 -3.56 -4.29 -8.21
N ARG A 24 -3.42 -5.47 -7.61
CA ARG A 24 -3.50 -6.75 -8.33
C ARG A 24 -4.88 -7.00 -8.93
N GLU A 25 -5.95 -6.72 -8.19
CA GLU A 25 -7.33 -6.85 -8.69
C GLU A 25 -7.60 -5.90 -9.86
N ALA A 26 -7.18 -4.65 -9.76
CA ALA A 26 -7.35 -3.67 -10.84
C ALA A 26 -6.53 -4.05 -12.08
N PHE A 27 -5.33 -4.56 -11.90
CA PHE A 27 -4.49 -5.05 -13.00
C PHE A 27 -5.13 -6.27 -13.69
N ALA A 28 -5.59 -7.26 -12.91
CA ALA A 28 -6.30 -8.42 -13.46
C ALA A 28 -7.59 -8.02 -14.21
N ALA A 29 -8.31 -7.03 -13.70
CA ALA A 29 -9.48 -6.47 -14.39
C ALA A 29 -9.12 -5.74 -15.69
N ALA A 30 -7.93 -5.15 -15.78
CA ALA A 30 -7.43 -4.54 -17.02
C ALA A 30 -7.12 -5.61 -18.08
N GLU A 31 -6.47 -6.71 -17.69
CA GLU A 31 -6.15 -7.84 -18.58
C GLU A 31 -7.42 -8.50 -19.13
N ALA A 32 -8.47 -8.58 -18.33
CA ALA A 32 -9.76 -9.10 -18.75
C ALA A 32 -10.60 -8.11 -19.60
N ALA A 33 -10.21 -6.83 -19.67
CA ALA A 33 -10.98 -5.82 -20.37
C ALA A 33 -10.77 -5.88 -21.90
N THR A 34 -11.89 -5.88 -22.62
CA THR A 34 -11.91 -5.90 -24.09
C THR A 34 -11.84 -4.50 -24.73
N LEU A 35 -12.28 -3.47 -24.00
CA LEU A 35 -12.23 -2.08 -24.46
C LEU A 35 -10.93 -1.42 -23.98
N ASP A 36 -10.16 -0.85 -24.89
CA ASP A 36 -8.86 -0.22 -24.60
C ASP A 36 -8.98 0.88 -23.53
N ARG A 37 -9.99 1.76 -23.65
CA ARG A 37 -10.24 2.80 -22.64
C ARG A 37 -10.46 2.23 -21.23
N VAL A 38 -11.15 1.09 -21.12
CA VAL A 38 -11.38 0.44 -19.83
C VAL A 38 -10.09 -0.20 -19.32
N ARG A 39 -9.31 -0.83 -20.20
CA ARG A 39 -7.98 -1.37 -19.87
C ARG A 39 -7.07 -0.27 -19.32
N GLU A 40 -6.94 0.84 -20.02
CA GLU A 40 -6.13 2.00 -19.60
C GLU A 40 -6.59 2.55 -18.24
N GLN A 41 -7.90 2.73 -18.06
CA GLN A 41 -8.45 3.21 -16.79
C GLN A 41 -8.12 2.25 -15.64
N ARG A 42 -8.20 0.94 -15.86
CA ARG A 42 -7.91 -0.08 -14.85
C ARG A 42 -6.42 -0.19 -14.56
N GLN A 43 -5.55 -0.06 -15.57
CA GLN A 43 -4.11 0.03 -15.40
C GLN A 43 -3.71 1.27 -14.59
N ALA A 44 -4.30 2.43 -14.89
CA ALA A 44 -4.08 3.66 -14.12
C ALA A 44 -4.52 3.47 -12.66
N ALA A 45 -5.68 2.85 -12.42
CA ALA A 45 -6.13 2.55 -11.06
C ALA A 45 -5.18 1.58 -10.34
N ALA A 46 -4.66 0.55 -11.03
CA ALA A 46 -3.68 -0.38 -10.47
C ALA A 46 -2.39 0.35 -10.05
N ALA A 47 -1.89 1.25 -10.91
CA ALA A 47 -0.73 2.09 -10.60
C ALA A 47 -0.97 2.98 -9.38
N SER A 48 -2.12 3.66 -9.29
CA SER A 48 -2.45 4.48 -8.12
C SER A 48 -2.53 3.67 -6.82
N TRP A 49 -3.08 2.46 -6.87
CA TRP A 49 -3.10 1.58 -5.69
C TRP A 49 -1.70 1.11 -5.30
N ALA A 50 -0.83 0.81 -6.26
CA ALA A 50 0.57 0.47 -5.98
C ALA A 50 1.33 1.63 -5.33
N GLU A 51 1.18 2.86 -5.84
CA GLU A 51 1.79 4.06 -5.26
C GLU A 51 1.34 4.29 -3.80
N LEU A 52 0.05 4.05 -3.51
CA LEU A 52 -0.47 4.14 -2.15
C LEU A 52 0.13 3.07 -1.22
N ALA A 53 0.36 1.85 -1.72
CA ALA A 53 1.03 0.81 -0.95
C ALA A 53 2.47 1.21 -0.60
N ASP A 54 3.22 1.69 -1.59
CA ASP A 54 4.61 2.13 -1.41
C ASP A 54 4.69 3.32 -0.42
N ALA A 55 3.73 4.23 -0.48
CA ALA A 55 3.64 5.33 0.48
C ALA A 55 3.40 4.85 1.92
N GLU A 56 2.58 3.80 2.12
CA GLU A 56 2.39 3.21 3.45
C GLU A 56 3.64 2.46 3.94
N ASP A 57 4.36 1.76 3.06
CA ASP A 57 5.64 1.15 3.40
C ASP A 57 6.68 2.20 3.83
N ALA A 58 6.77 3.31 3.09
CA ALA A 58 7.67 4.41 3.44
C ALA A 58 7.35 4.99 4.83
N ARG A 59 6.05 5.11 5.18
CA ARG A 59 5.62 5.52 6.52
C ARG A 59 6.01 4.49 7.58
N LEU A 60 5.85 3.20 7.30
CA LEU A 60 6.26 2.11 8.19
C LEU A 60 7.77 2.17 8.48
N VAL A 61 8.60 2.31 7.44
CA VAL A 61 10.07 2.42 7.57
C VAL A 61 10.45 3.64 8.38
N THR A 62 9.89 4.81 8.05
CA THR A 62 10.15 6.06 8.78
C THR A 62 9.77 5.94 10.27
N ARG A 63 8.62 5.30 10.56
CA ARG A 63 8.15 5.13 11.94
C ARG A 63 9.05 4.17 12.72
N ARG A 64 9.50 3.06 12.12
CA ARG A 64 10.44 2.12 12.73
C ARG A 64 11.77 2.81 13.06
N ALA A 65 12.30 3.63 12.15
CA ALA A 65 13.53 4.38 12.38
C ALA A 65 13.41 5.32 13.60
N ARG A 66 12.32 6.10 13.68
CA ARG A 66 12.08 7.01 14.82
C ARG A 66 11.95 6.28 16.16
N LEU A 67 11.31 5.11 16.19
CA LEU A 67 11.19 4.31 17.40
C LEU A 67 12.54 3.76 17.86
N ALA A 68 13.41 3.37 16.92
CA ALA A 68 14.76 2.92 17.23
C ALA A 68 15.68 4.05 17.73
N GLU A 69 15.48 5.28 17.25
CA GLU A 69 16.21 6.46 17.71
C GLU A 69 15.77 6.92 19.11
N GLY A 70 14.47 6.93 19.39
CA GLY A 70 13.92 7.33 20.71
C GLY A 70 14.12 6.31 21.83
N ALA A 71 14.62 5.11 21.52
CA ALA A 71 14.94 4.06 22.48
C ALA A 71 16.43 4.04 22.92
N LYS A 72 17.26 4.93 22.39
CA LYS A 72 18.65 5.16 22.80
C LYS A 72 18.74 6.24 23.87
#